data_AF-A0A0B8NIN6-F1
#
_entry.id   AF-A0A0B8NIN6-F1
#
_cell.length_a   1.000
_cell.length_b   1.000
_cell.length_c   1.000
_cell.angle_alpha   90.00
_cell.angle_beta   90.00
_cell.angle_gamma   90.00
#
_symmetry.space_group_name_H-M   'P 1'
#
loop_
_entity.id
_entity.type
_entity.pdbx_description
1 polymer ?
#
loop_
_entity_poly.entity_id
_entity_poly.type
_entity_poly.pdbx_seq_one_letter_code
_entity_poly.pdbx_strand_id
1 'polypeptide(L)'
;MTTFAFGTLTYFINTVGPDVAIRPEVFLVVHFFQAMAEVVVGSMVVAFILSVAPHHIENFSVSLFSVAIALSGIVGAALSTNIALEKGEVLTQELAHTVYGDYFLFLTILAVNMVGVALIASKAISVMLKKAEQCEKLEGKLA
;
A
#
# COMPACT_ATOMS: atom_id res chain seq x y z
N MET A 1 -6.39 5.13 1.71
CA MET A 1 -5.60 6.38 1.70
C MET A 1 -4.73 6.47 0.46
N THR A 2 -3.91 5.46 0.17
CA THR A 2 -3.12 5.39 -1.07
C THR A 2 -3.94 5.52 -2.36
N THR A 3 -5.16 4.96 -2.37
CA THR A 3 -6.14 5.17 -3.47
C THR A 3 -6.48 6.65 -3.71
N PHE A 4 -6.62 7.44 -2.64
CA PHE A 4 -6.90 8.88 -2.76
C PHE A 4 -5.68 9.63 -3.30
N ALA A 5 -4.47 9.25 -2.88
CA ALA A 5 -3.25 9.85 -3.40
C ALA A 5 -3.07 9.58 -4.91
N PHE A 6 -3.12 8.32 -5.33
CA PHE A 6 -2.98 7.98 -6.75
C PHE A 6 -4.16 8.48 -7.57
N GLY A 7 -5.39 8.38 -7.07
CA GLY A 7 -6.57 8.89 -7.78
C GLY A 7 -6.52 10.40 -7.99
N THR A 8 -5.99 11.16 -7.03
CA THR A 8 -5.79 12.61 -7.18
C THR A 8 -4.71 12.90 -8.23
N LEU A 9 -3.60 12.14 -8.25
CA LEU A 9 -2.56 12.26 -9.29
C LEU A 9 -3.10 11.92 -10.67
N THR A 10 -3.85 10.83 -10.82
CA THR A 10 -4.48 10.44 -12.09
C THR A 10 -5.40 11.53 -12.61
N TYR A 11 -6.28 12.04 -11.74
CA TYR A 11 -7.21 13.11 -12.11
C TYR A 11 -6.46 14.37 -12.55
N PHE A 12 -5.43 14.75 -11.79
CA PHE A 12 -4.64 15.94 -12.09
C PHE A 12 -3.85 15.81 -13.39
N ILE A 13 -3.12 14.71 -13.60
CA ILE A 13 -2.35 14.49 -14.82
C ILE A 13 -3.29 14.45 -16.03
N ASN A 14 -4.49 13.86 -15.92
CA ASN A 14 -5.49 13.87 -16.99
C ASN A 14 -6.12 15.24 -17.28
N THR A 15 -5.87 16.24 -16.43
CA THR A 15 -6.38 17.62 -16.60
C THR A 15 -5.24 18.66 -16.64
N VAL A 16 -3.99 18.20 -16.78
CA VAL A 16 -2.82 19.07 -16.75
C VAL A 16 -2.74 19.95 -18.00
N GLY A 17 -2.29 21.19 -17.83
CA GLY A 17 -2.08 22.12 -18.92
C GLY A 17 -0.78 21.88 -19.70
N PRO A 18 -0.51 22.67 -20.76
CA PRO A 18 0.64 22.50 -21.65
C PRO A 18 2.00 22.60 -20.96
N ASP A 19 2.05 23.29 -19.82
CA ASP A 19 3.28 23.55 -19.04
C ASP A 19 3.66 22.38 -18.11
N VAL A 20 2.83 21.32 -18.06
CA VAL A 20 3.04 20.08 -17.28
C VAL A 20 3.51 20.32 -15.83
N ALA A 21 3.01 21.39 -15.21
CA ALA A 21 3.38 21.75 -13.85
C ALA A 21 2.38 21.18 -12.83
N ILE A 22 2.88 20.45 -11.83
CA ILE A 22 2.05 20.03 -10.70
C ILE A 22 1.84 21.23 -9.77
N ARG A 23 0.58 21.58 -9.55
CA ARG A 23 0.20 22.67 -8.64
C ARG A 23 0.59 22.31 -7.20
N PRO A 24 1.14 23.25 -6.40
CA PRO A 24 1.57 22.96 -5.03
C PRO A 24 0.48 22.35 -4.13
N GLU A 25 -0.77 22.74 -4.33
CA GLU A 25 -1.90 22.22 -3.55
C GLU A 25 -2.16 20.73 -3.84
N VAL A 26 -1.99 20.31 -5.09
CA VAL A 26 -2.13 18.90 -5.50
C VAL A 26 -1.00 18.07 -4.91
N PHE A 27 0.22 18.59 -4.99
CA PHE A 27 1.39 17.95 -4.37
C PHE A 27 1.17 17.72 -2.88
N LEU A 28 0.64 18.73 -2.16
CA LEU A 28 0.39 18.65 -0.74
C LEU A 28 -0.70 17.62 -0.41
N VAL A 29 -1.82 17.61 -1.13
CA VAL A 29 -2.91 16.63 -0.93
C VAL A 29 -2.41 15.19 -1.13
N VAL A 30 -1.65 14.94 -2.19
CA VAL A 30 -1.12 13.62 -2.53
C VAL A 30 -0.17 13.13 -1.43
N HIS A 31 0.81 13.94 -1.05
CA HIS A 31 1.79 13.57 -0.03
C HIS A 31 1.18 13.47 1.37
N PHE A 32 0.16 14.28 1.67
CA PHE A 32 -0.60 14.16 2.91
C PHE A 32 -1.22 12.77 3.05
N PHE A 33 -1.93 12.29 2.02
CA PHE A 33 -2.53 10.96 2.05
C PHE A 33 -1.50 9.82 2.03
N GLN A 34 -0.38 9.98 1.32
CA GLN A 34 0.69 8.97 1.32
C GLN A 34 1.38 8.87 2.68
N ALA A 35 1.80 10.00 3.25
CA ALA A 35 2.47 10.02 4.55
C ALA A 35 1.56 9.47 5.65
N MET A 36 0.27 9.83 5.64
CA MET A 36 -0.70 9.24 6.57
C MET A 36 -0.82 7.73 6.39
N ALA A 37 -0.90 7.23 5.15
CA ALA A 37 -0.98 5.80 4.89
C ALA A 37 0.25 5.06 5.42
N GLU A 38 1.43 5.62 5.19
CA GLU A 38 2.70 5.05 5.62
C GLU A 38 2.80 4.98 7.16
N VAL A 39 2.44 6.05 7.87
CA VAL A 39 2.49 6.07 9.35
C VAL A 39 1.50 5.06 9.95
N VAL A 40 0.27 5.01 9.44
CA VAL A 40 -0.78 4.11 9.93
C VAL A 40 -0.37 2.65 9.73
N VAL A 41 0.10 2.28 8.53
CA VAL A 41 0.49 0.89 8.24
C VAL A 41 1.82 0.54 8.91
N GLY A 42 2.80 1.43 8.89
CA GLY A 42 4.13 1.19 9.46
C GLY A 42 4.11 0.96 10.98
N SER A 43 3.25 1.68 11.71
CA SER A 43 3.19 1.59 13.17
C SER A 43 2.40 0.38 13.69
N MET A 44 1.37 -0.07 12.98
CA MET A 44 0.44 -1.08 13.51
C MET A 44 0.87 -2.52 13.26
N VAL A 45 1.63 -2.80 12.21
CA VAL A 45 1.83 -4.19 11.77
C VAL A 45 2.69 -5.01 12.74
N VAL A 46 3.76 -4.43 13.29
CA VAL A 46 4.62 -5.16 14.25
C VAL A 46 3.85 -5.47 15.53
N ALA A 47 3.10 -4.50 16.06
CA ALA A 47 2.25 -4.71 17.23
C ALA A 47 1.18 -5.78 16.98
N PHE A 48 0.59 -5.79 15.78
CA PHE A 48 -0.35 -6.82 15.38
C PHE A 48 0.29 -8.21 15.35
N ILE A 49 1.46 -8.36 14.73
CA ILE A 49 2.20 -9.65 14.68
C ILE A 49 2.43 -10.18 16.10
N LEU A 50 2.92 -9.33 17.02
CA LEU A 50 3.15 -9.73 18.41
C LEU A 50 1.86 -10.09 19.15
N SER A 51 0.72 -9.50 18.78
CA SER A 51 -0.57 -9.79 19.42
C SER A 51 -1.22 -11.10 18.97
N VAL A 52 -0.85 -11.64 17.80
CA VAL A 52 -1.49 -12.83 17.21
C VAL A 52 -0.55 -14.00 16.98
N ALA A 53 0.77 -13.77 16.94
CA ALA A 53 1.75 -14.84 16.75
C ALA A 53 1.99 -15.61 18.07
N PRO A 54 2.12 -16.94 18.02
CA PRO A 54 2.53 -17.72 19.18
C PRO A 54 3.90 -17.27 19.73
N HIS A 55 4.04 -17.19 21.05
CA HIS A 55 5.25 -16.68 21.73
C HIS A 55 6.57 -17.34 21.31
N HIS A 56 6.55 -18.61 20.91
CA HIS A 56 7.75 -19.32 20.48
C HIS A 56 8.23 -18.94 19.06
N ILE A 57 7.41 -18.24 18.26
CA ILE A 57 7.75 -17.79 16.89
C ILE A 57 7.59 -16.29 16.66
N GLU A 58 7.15 -15.50 17.63
CA GLU A 58 6.85 -14.08 17.45
C GLU A 58 8.04 -13.27 16.89
N ASN A 59 9.25 -13.49 17.42
CA ASN A 59 10.47 -12.83 16.96
C ASN A 59 10.89 -13.26 15.55
N PHE A 60 10.64 -14.53 15.20
CA PHE A 60 10.85 -15.02 13.84
C PHE A 60 9.88 -14.35 12.86
N SER A 61 8.60 -14.23 13.22
CA SER A 61 7.58 -13.55 12.40
C SER A 61 7.90 -12.07 12.16
N VAL A 62 8.36 -11.34 13.19
CA VAL A 62 8.79 -9.94 13.05
C VAL A 62 10.04 -9.81 12.15
N SER A 63 11.00 -10.74 12.27
CA SER A 63 12.17 -10.78 11.39
C SER A 63 11.77 -11.04 9.93
N LEU A 64 10.91 -12.02 9.69
CA LEU A 64 10.39 -12.35 8.35
C LEU A 64 9.64 -11.15 7.72
N PHE A 65 8.87 -10.43 8.53
CA PHE A 65 8.19 -9.20 8.09
C PHE A 65 9.18 -8.11 7.67
N SER A 66 10.26 -7.92 8.42
CA SER A 66 11.33 -6.96 8.06
C SER A 66 11.97 -7.29 6.71
N VAL A 67 12.23 -8.57 6.44
CA VAL A 67 12.75 -9.04 5.14
C VAL A 67 11.72 -8.77 4.03
N ALA A 68 10.45 -9.05 4.28
CA ALA A 68 9.39 -8.81 3.30
C ALA A 68 9.26 -7.32 2.94
N ILE A 69 9.34 -6.40 3.91
CA ILE A 69 9.35 -4.96 3.64
C ILE A 69 10.56 -4.57 2.79
N ALA A 70 11.75 -5.05 3.14
CA ALA A 70 12.97 -4.70 2.39
C ALA A 70 12.89 -5.17 0.94
N LEU A 71 12.40 -6.39 0.69
CA LEU A 71 12.17 -6.91 -0.66
C LEU A 71 11.10 -6.11 -1.39
N SER A 72 10.03 -5.70 -0.70
CA SER A 72 9.00 -4.82 -1.28
C SER A 72 9.58 -3.48 -1.74
N GLY A 73 10.57 -2.93 -1.03
CA GLY A 73 11.28 -1.71 -1.44
C GLY A 73 12.03 -1.89 -2.76
N ILE A 74 12.71 -3.04 -2.95
CA ILE A 74 13.42 -3.37 -4.19
C ILE A 74 12.42 -3.51 -5.35
N VAL A 75 11.31 -4.22 -5.13
CA VAL A 75 10.26 -4.37 -6.15
C VAL A 75 9.66 -3.01 -6.51
N GLY A 76 9.40 -2.14 -5.53
CA GLY A 76 8.93 -0.78 -5.77
C GLY A 76 9.92 0.05 -6.59
N ALA A 77 11.21 -0.04 -6.29
CA ALA A 77 12.25 0.63 -7.06
C ALA A 77 12.31 0.13 -8.51
N ALA A 78 12.24 -1.18 -8.73
CA ALA A 78 12.19 -1.78 -10.06
C ALA A 78 10.91 -1.39 -10.84
N LEU A 79 9.78 -1.23 -10.15
CA LEU A 79 8.56 -0.73 -10.80
C LEU A 79 8.67 0.74 -11.19
N SER A 80 9.36 1.56 -10.39
CA SER A 80 9.56 2.98 -10.67
C SER A 80 10.40 3.26 -11.93
N THR A 81 11.23 2.31 -12.36
CA THR A 81 12.01 2.47 -13.61
C THR A 81 11.11 2.45 -14.85
N ASN A 82 9.89 1.90 -14.78
CA ASN A 82 8.95 1.89 -15.90
C ASN A 82 8.37 3.27 -16.24
N ILE A 83 8.49 4.24 -15.33
CA ILE A 83 8.03 5.62 -15.51
C ILE A 83 9.18 6.62 -15.56
N ALA A 84 10.42 6.13 -15.59
CA ALA A 84 11.59 6.97 -15.73
C ALA A 84 11.71 7.41 -17.20
N LEU A 85 11.70 8.71 -17.43
CA LEU A 85 11.93 9.29 -18.76
C LEU A 85 13.33 8.93 -19.26
N GLU A 86 13.44 8.67 -20.56
CA GLU A 86 14.74 8.44 -21.17
C GLU A 86 15.58 9.73 -21.16
N LYS A 87 16.91 9.55 -21.10
CA LYS A 87 17.82 10.70 -21.06
C LYS A 87 17.70 11.51 -22.36
N GLY A 88 17.14 12.71 -22.25
CA GLY A 88 16.98 13.64 -23.37
C GLY A 88 15.54 13.81 -23.86
N GLU A 89 14.58 13.06 -23.33
CA GLU A 89 13.16 13.32 -23.59
C GLU A 89 12.70 14.62 -22.91
N VAL A 90 11.97 15.45 -23.66
CA VAL A 90 11.32 16.64 -23.13
C VAL A 90 9.93 16.24 -22.67
N LEU A 91 9.59 16.56 -21.42
CA LEU A 91 8.26 16.30 -20.88
C LEU A 91 7.22 17.16 -21.62
N THR A 92 6.50 16.53 -22.54
CA THR A 92 5.34 17.13 -23.21
C THR A 92 4.06 16.73 -22.50
N GLN A 93 2.98 17.47 -22.75
CA GLN A 93 1.67 17.15 -22.19
C GLN A 93 1.20 15.74 -22.59
N GLU A 94 1.35 15.37 -23.87
CA GLU A 94 0.98 14.05 -24.38
C GLU A 94 1.79 12.92 -23.70
N LEU A 95 3.10 13.12 -23.51
CA LEU A 95 3.96 12.18 -22.83
C LEU A 95 3.59 12.06 -21.34
N ALA A 96 3.22 13.16 -20.69
CA ALA A 96 2.79 13.15 -19.30
C ALA A 96 1.47 12.38 -19.11
N HIS A 97 0.51 12.54 -20.00
CA HIS A 97 -0.74 11.76 -19.98
C HIS A 97 -0.48 10.27 -20.15
N THR A 98 0.29 9.89 -21.16
CA THR A 98 0.53 8.49 -21.52
C THR A 98 1.45 7.77 -20.55
N VAL A 99 2.55 8.40 -20.11
CA VAL A 99 3.53 7.75 -19.21
C VAL A 99 3.09 7.84 -17.76
N TYR A 100 2.69 9.02 -17.27
CA TYR A 100 2.33 9.20 -15.86
C TYR A 100 0.84 9.02 -15.59
N GLY A 101 -0.03 9.53 -16.46
CA GLY A 101 -1.49 9.44 -16.28
C GLY A 101 -1.98 7.99 -16.25
N ASP A 102 -1.65 7.22 -17.29
CA ASP A 102 -2.03 5.80 -17.39
C ASP A 102 -1.41 4.98 -16.26
N TYR A 103 -0.15 5.27 -15.89
CA TYR A 103 0.52 4.55 -14.83
C TYR A 103 -0.09 4.84 -13.45
N PHE A 104 -0.40 6.11 -13.13
CA PHE A 104 -1.10 6.44 -11.89
C PHE A 104 -2.51 5.88 -11.87
N LEU A 105 -3.20 5.81 -13.00
CA LEU A 105 -4.50 5.14 -13.10
C LEU A 105 -4.37 3.65 -12.77
N PHE A 106 -3.37 2.98 -13.35
CA PHE A 106 -3.05 1.59 -13.04
C PHE A 106 -2.78 1.39 -11.55
N LEU A 107 -1.94 2.24 -10.93
CA LEU A 107 -1.68 2.20 -9.49
C LEU A 107 -2.94 2.47 -8.64
N THR A 108 -3.83 3.34 -9.11
CA THR A 108 -5.11 3.62 -8.45
C THR A 108 -6.00 2.38 -8.42
N ILE A 109 -6.13 1.68 -9.55
CA ILE A 109 -6.90 0.44 -9.67
C ILE A 109 -6.31 -0.65 -8.76
N LEU A 110 -4.99 -0.82 -8.77
CA LEU A 110 -4.32 -1.75 -7.86
C LEU A 110 -4.57 -1.42 -6.38
N ALA A 111 -4.52 -0.14 -6.01
CA ALA A 111 -4.80 0.30 -4.65
C ALA A 111 -6.24 -0.01 -4.23
N VAL A 112 -7.23 0.18 -5.12
CA VAL A 112 -8.63 -0.22 -4.86
C VAL A 112 -8.73 -1.74 -4.66
N ASN A 113 -8.09 -2.53 -5.53
CA ASN A 113 -8.10 -3.99 -5.41
C ASN A 113 -7.48 -4.46 -4.08
N MET A 114 -6.40 -3.81 -3.63
CA MET A 114 -5.77 -4.10 -2.35
C MET A 114 -6.69 -3.80 -1.15
N VAL A 115 -7.56 -2.80 -1.23
CA VAL A 115 -8.61 -2.58 -0.21
C VAL A 115 -9.54 -3.80 -0.15
N GLY A 116 -9.96 -4.33 -1.31
CA GLY A 116 -10.77 -5.54 -1.40
C GLY A 116 -10.09 -6.74 -0.75
N VAL A 117 -8.82 -7.00 -1.10
CA VAL A 117 -8.01 -8.07 -0.50
C VAL A 117 -7.89 -7.91 1.01
N ALA A 118 -7.64 -6.69 1.50
CA ALA A 118 -7.51 -6.41 2.93
C ALA A 118 -8.80 -6.70 3.70
N LEU A 119 -9.97 -6.34 3.15
CA LEU A 119 -11.27 -6.63 3.77
C LEU A 119 -11.56 -8.13 3.84
N ILE A 120 -11.22 -8.87 2.78
CA ILE A 120 -11.38 -10.33 2.74
C ILE A 120 -10.45 -10.99 3.78
N ALA A 121 -9.18 -10.58 3.82
CA ALA A 121 -8.20 -11.08 4.79
C ALA A 121 -8.62 -10.76 6.24
N SER A 122 -9.10 -9.54 6.50
CA SER A 122 -9.62 -9.13 7.82
C SER A 122 -10.76 -10.04 8.30
N LYS A 123 -11.70 -10.37 7.39
CA LYS A 123 -12.78 -11.30 7.69
C LYS A 123 -12.26 -12.72 7.96
N ALA A 124 -11.30 -13.19 7.18
CA ALA A 124 -10.69 -14.51 7.38
C ALA A 124 -9.98 -14.62 8.73
N ILE A 125 -9.15 -13.62 9.09
CA ILE A 125 -8.46 -13.55 10.39
C ILE A 125 -9.47 -13.53 11.54
N SER A 126 -10.53 -12.73 11.43
CA SER A 126 -11.59 -12.65 12.45
C SER A 126 -12.28 -14.00 12.68
N VAL A 127 -12.48 -14.79 11.62
CA VAL A 127 -13.04 -16.15 11.73
C VAL A 127 -12.04 -17.10 12.39
N MET A 128 -10.76 -17.03 12.05
CA MET A 128 -9.71 -17.85 12.65
C MET A 128 -9.58 -17.61 14.15
N LEU A 129 -9.53 -16.33 14.57
CA LEU A 129 -9.45 -15.96 15.98
C LEU A 129 -10.67 -16.46 16.78
N LYS A 130 -11.89 -16.29 16.26
CA LYS A 130 -13.11 -16.82 16.89
C LYS A 130 -13.09 -18.34 17.05
N LYS A 131 -12.57 -19.07 16.06
CA LYS A 131 -12.44 -20.53 16.14
C LYS A 131 -11.39 -20.95 17.16
N ALA A 132 -10.28 -20.22 17.26
CA ALA A 132 -9.24 -20.49 18.25
C ALA A 132 -9.78 -20.31 19.68
N GLU A 133 -10.48 -19.21 19.97
CA GLU A 133 -11.14 -18.99 21.28
C GLU A 133 -12.16 -20.08 21.63
N GLN A 134 -12.87 -20.62 20.62
CA GLN A 134 -13.82 -21.71 20.83
C GLN A 134 -13.12 -23.02 21.18
N CYS A 135 -12.01 -23.36 20.50
CA CYS A 135 -11.20 -24.53 20.85
C CYS A 135 -10.65 -24.43 22.27
N GLU A 136 -10.10 -23.28 22.65
CA GLU A 136 -9.54 -23.06 23.98
C GLU A 136 -10.60 -23.20 25.08
N LYS A 137 -11.81 -22.65 24.86
CA LYS A 137 -12.96 -22.84 25.78
C LYS A 137 -13.47 -24.28 25.84
N LEU A 138 -13.28 -25.07 24.79
CA LEU A 138 -13.68 -26.48 24.78
C LEU A 138 -12.69 -27.32 25.58
N GLU A 139 -11.38 -27.10 25.37
CA GLU A 139 -10.32 -27.78 26.12
C GLU A 139 -10.37 -27.41 27.62
N GLY A 140 -10.56 -26.14 27.95
CA GLY A 140 -10.71 -25.69 29.34
C GLY A 140 -11.98 -26.17 30.05
N LYS A 141 -12.95 -26.76 29.34
CA LYS A 141 -14.14 -27.42 29.92
C LYS A 141 -13.97 -28.94 30.06
N LEU A 142 -12.98 -29.51 29.39
CA LEU A 142 -12.67 -30.95 29.40
C LEU A 142 -11.55 -31.31 30.39
N ALA A 143 -10.76 -30.32 30.82
CA ALA A 143 -9.82 -30.41 31.94
C ALA A 143 -10.52 -30.15 33.28
#